data_AF-A0A1S8XKG7-F1
#
_entry.id   AF-A0A1S8XKG7-F1
#
_cell.length_a   1.000
_cell.length_b   1.000
_cell.length_c   1.000
_cell.angle_alpha   90.00
_cell.angle_beta   90.00
_cell.angle_gamma   90.00
#
_symmetry.space_group_name_H-M   'P 1'
#
loop_
_entity.id
_entity.type
_entity.pdbx_description
1 polymer ?
#
loop_
_entity_poly.entity_id
_entity_poly.type
_entity_poly.pdbx_seq_one_letter_code
_entity_poly.pdbx_strand_id
1 'polypeptide(L)'
;MVAAGQGLSTDEVQSIREALAAGRKPRVVFTSSAGQIAGQVGQVVELTDPAVSDEFVVVRFGRDELPFSPADVAVAPRGAGRKAAAVAVEAQPEPDPEPVVVEPEFVLDTPRVPAQRREEPRVEQEQELAEVKPARRPVKAAKVVKPKGPAGLTVTLAYADGEWTVAAQQGAKALAKPYVVKPAEALRMVALVDVPGVQEAVEQILAAERAEAEQQAEKLRAELAEIEARLAELREAG
;
A
#
# COMPACT_ATOMS: atom_id res chain seq x y z
N MET A 1 27.96 12.31 19.24
CA MET A 1 27.73 10.88 18.91
C MET A 1 26.30 10.82 18.37
N VAL A 2 26.09 10.41 17.11
CA VAL A 2 24.74 10.37 16.50
C VAL A 2 24.16 8.96 16.68
N ALA A 3 22.94 8.86 17.20
CA ALA A 3 22.32 7.58 17.53
C ALA A 3 21.79 6.88 16.26
N ALA A 4 22.50 5.86 15.77
CA ALA A 4 22.12 5.07 14.60
C ALA A 4 20.96 4.07 14.87
N GLY A 5 19.96 4.51 15.62
CA GLY A 5 18.81 3.71 16.05
C GLY A 5 17.63 4.54 16.59
N GLN A 6 17.70 5.87 16.50
CA GLN A 6 16.57 6.76 16.72
C GLN A 6 16.04 7.23 15.35
N GLY A 7 14.72 7.23 15.16
CA GLY A 7 14.10 7.64 13.91
C GLY A 7 14.23 9.14 13.62
N LEU A 8 13.87 9.54 12.41
CA LEU A 8 13.94 10.92 11.91
C LEU A 8 13.21 11.90 12.84
N SER A 9 13.97 12.85 13.38
CA SER A 9 13.44 13.97 14.17
C SER A 9 12.74 14.98 13.27
N THR A 10 11.80 15.77 13.80
CA THR A 10 11.01 16.75 13.02
C THR A 10 11.88 17.71 12.18
N ASP A 11 12.97 18.21 12.74
CA ASP A 11 13.96 19.06 12.05
C ASP A 11 14.69 18.33 10.90
N GLU A 12 14.93 17.03 11.06
CA GLU A 12 15.57 16.19 10.04
C GLU A 12 14.59 15.90 8.89
N VAL A 13 13.31 15.65 9.20
CA VAL A 13 12.21 15.54 8.22
C VAL A 13 12.09 16.85 7.43
N GLN A 14 12.15 18.02 8.09
CA GLN A 14 12.14 19.31 7.40
C GLN A 14 13.38 19.49 6.51
N SER A 15 14.59 19.17 7.00
CA SER A 15 15.81 19.28 6.20
C SER A 15 15.81 18.33 4.98
N ILE A 16 15.19 17.16 5.10
CA ILE A 16 14.95 16.24 3.97
C ILE A 16 13.95 16.84 2.98
N ARG A 17 12.86 17.45 3.44
CA ARG A 17 11.87 18.16 2.59
C ARG A 17 12.52 19.29 1.80
N GLU A 18 13.33 20.13 2.44
CA GLU A 18 14.09 21.21 1.80
C GLU A 18 15.10 20.68 0.78
N ALA A 19 15.80 19.58 1.08
CA ALA A 19 16.71 18.93 0.14
C ALA A 19 15.99 18.38 -1.10
N LEU A 20 14.82 17.76 -0.94
CA LEU A 20 13.99 17.29 -2.05
C LEU A 20 13.45 18.45 -2.91
N ALA A 21 13.00 19.54 -2.29
CA ALA A 21 12.62 20.77 -2.99
C ALA A 21 13.79 21.37 -3.79
N ALA A 22 15.03 21.23 -3.30
CA ALA A 22 16.26 21.56 -4.01
C ALA A 22 16.72 20.47 -5.02
N GLY A 23 15.86 19.49 -5.36
CA GLY A 23 16.13 18.43 -6.34
C GLY A 23 17.13 17.36 -5.88
N ARG A 24 17.52 17.35 -4.61
CA ARG A 24 18.51 16.39 -4.05
C ARG A 24 17.77 15.29 -3.31
N LYS A 25 18.09 14.02 -3.60
CA LYS A 25 17.52 12.85 -2.91
C LYS A 25 18.42 12.45 -1.72
N PRO A 26 18.04 12.70 -0.45
CA PRO A 26 18.87 12.37 0.71
C PRO A 26 18.99 10.86 0.89
N ARG A 27 20.15 10.40 1.38
CA ARG A 27 20.35 9.00 1.77
C ARG A 27 19.97 8.81 3.23
N VAL A 28 19.26 7.73 3.51
CA VAL A 28 18.73 7.38 4.82
C VAL A 28 19.00 5.91 5.12
N VAL A 29 19.14 5.56 6.40
CA VAL A 29 19.29 4.18 6.89
C VAL A 29 17.96 3.75 7.49
N PHE A 30 17.52 2.53 7.21
CA PHE A 30 16.34 1.96 7.86
C PHE A 30 16.67 1.51 9.29
N THR A 31 15.84 1.89 10.27
CA THR A 31 15.99 1.49 11.68
C THR A 31 15.51 0.05 11.90
N SER A 32 15.68 -0.48 13.10
CA SER A 32 15.14 -1.80 13.48
C SER A 32 13.61 -1.90 13.35
N SER A 33 12.89 -0.77 13.38
CA SER A 33 11.44 -0.70 13.25
C SER A 33 10.96 -1.09 11.84
N ALA A 34 11.79 -0.83 10.81
CA ALA A 34 11.52 -1.20 9.41
C ALA A 34 11.57 -2.72 9.13
N GLY A 35 11.76 -3.56 10.15
CA GLY A 35 11.74 -5.02 10.03
C GLY A 35 12.81 -5.57 9.09
N GLN A 36 12.40 -6.23 8.00
CA GLN A 36 13.30 -7.01 7.14
C GLN A 36 14.37 -6.19 6.39
N ILE A 37 14.18 -4.86 6.27
CA ILE A 37 15.13 -3.97 5.60
C ILE A 37 16.01 -3.17 6.58
N ALA A 38 15.91 -3.42 7.89
CA ALA A 38 16.71 -2.74 8.92
C ALA A 38 18.21 -2.77 8.58
N GLY A 39 18.88 -1.63 8.74
CA GLY A 39 20.30 -1.45 8.40
C GLY A 39 20.62 -1.26 6.91
N GLN A 40 19.65 -1.44 5.99
CA GLN A 40 19.85 -1.08 4.58
C GLN A 40 19.85 0.44 4.38
N VAL A 41 20.37 0.90 3.23
CA VAL A 41 20.45 2.33 2.89
C VAL A 41 19.55 2.67 1.71
N GLY A 42 18.52 3.47 1.96
CA GLY A 42 17.62 4.01 0.95
C GLY A 42 18.00 5.42 0.46
N GLN A 43 17.22 5.90 -0.51
CA GLN A 43 17.18 7.29 -0.97
C GLN A 43 15.74 7.78 -0.85
N VAL A 44 15.51 8.89 -0.14
CA VAL A 44 14.16 9.48 -0.13
C VAL A 44 13.86 10.03 -1.52
N VAL A 45 12.69 9.68 -2.06
CA VAL A 45 12.22 10.08 -3.40
C VAL A 45 11.21 11.21 -3.30
N GLU A 46 10.30 11.11 -2.34
CA GLU A 46 9.16 12.00 -2.14
C GLU A 46 8.78 12.03 -0.65
N LEU A 47 8.17 13.12 -0.20
CA LEU A 47 7.46 13.20 1.09
C LEU A 47 5.99 13.46 0.79
N THR A 48 5.14 12.51 1.16
CA THR A 48 3.68 12.60 1.11
C THR A 48 3.18 13.55 2.21
N ASP A 49 1.87 13.82 2.23
CA ASP A 49 1.22 14.59 3.28
C ASP A 49 1.14 13.79 4.62
N PRO A 50 1.79 14.25 5.70
CA PRO A 50 1.71 13.61 7.02
C PRO A 50 0.32 13.70 7.66
N ALA A 51 -0.60 14.52 7.15
CA ALA A 51 -2.00 14.52 7.57
C ALA A 51 -2.84 13.41 6.92
N VAL A 52 -2.25 12.57 6.06
CA VAL A 52 -2.93 11.47 5.35
C VAL A 52 -2.45 10.08 5.82
N SER A 53 -1.20 9.94 6.25
CA SER A 53 -0.66 8.73 6.88
C SER A 53 0.62 9.08 7.65
N ASP A 54 0.92 8.36 8.73
CA ASP A 54 2.22 8.37 9.39
C ASP A 54 3.34 7.86 8.47
N GLU A 55 3.01 7.01 7.48
CA GLU A 55 3.94 6.43 6.49
C GLU A 55 4.25 7.41 5.33
N PHE A 56 4.50 8.68 5.63
CA PHE A 56 4.62 9.72 4.59
C PHE A 56 6.02 9.84 3.92
N VAL A 57 7.02 9.05 4.33
CA VAL A 57 8.38 9.14 3.78
C VAL A 57 8.59 8.07 2.69
N VAL A 58 8.53 8.46 1.42
CA VAL A 58 8.71 7.51 0.30
C VAL A 58 10.20 7.29 0.04
N VAL A 59 10.68 6.07 0.33
CA VAL A 59 12.10 5.71 0.21
C VAL A 59 12.30 4.65 -0.86
N ARG A 60 13.18 4.94 -1.81
CA ARG A 60 13.70 3.95 -2.77
C ARG A 60 14.87 3.19 -2.18
N PHE A 61 14.82 1.87 -2.23
CA PHE A 61 15.93 0.98 -1.91
C PHE A 61 16.02 -0.15 -2.94
N GLY A 62 17.24 -0.43 -3.43
CA GLY A 62 17.41 -1.39 -4.54
C GLY A 62 16.65 -0.97 -5.80
N ARG A 63 15.54 -1.67 -6.08
CA ARG A 63 14.63 -1.42 -7.21
C ARG A 63 13.23 -0.98 -6.79
N ASP A 64 12.97 -0.95 -5.49
CA ASP A 64 11.65 -0.85 -4.90
C ASP A 64 11.49 0.54 -4.27
N GLU A 65 10.30 1.12 -4.40
CA GLU A 65 9.93 2.41 -3.80
C GLU A 65 8.72 2.15 -2.90
N LEU A 66 8.89 2.36 -1.58
CA LEU A 66 7.84 2.12 -0.58
C LEU A 66 7.69 3.34 0.34
N PRO A 67 6.48 3.60 0.87
CA PRO A 67 6.27 4.52 1.98
C PRO A 67 6.79 3.91 3.30
N PHE A 68 7.26 4.76 4.20
CA PHE A 68 7.72 4.40 5.55
C PHE A 68 7.40 5.50 6.55
N SER A 69 7.27 5.14 7.83
CA SER A 69 7.13 6.11 8.92
C SER A 69 8.48 6.82 9.18
N PRO A 70 8.50 8.06 9.69
CA PRO A 70 9.75 8.70 10.12
C PRO A 70 10.46 7.91 11.24
N ALA A 71 9.74 7.08 12.01
CA ALA A 71 10.33 6.19 13.01
C ALA A 71 11.15 5.02 12.42
N ASP A 72 10.82 4.58 11.20
CA ASP A 72 11.43 3.44 10.50
C ASP A 72 12.73 3.82 9.77
N VAL A 73 13.05 5.12 9.76
CA VAL A 73 14.07 5.73 8.91
C VAL A 73 14.91 6.67 9.76
N ALA A 74 16.22 6.71 9.54
CA ALA A 74 17.15 7.62 10.20
C ALA A 74 18.09 8.28 9.18
N VAL A 75 18.65 9.46 9.49
CA VAL A 75 19.63 10.11 8.62
C VAL A 75 20.87 9.24 8.47
N ALA A 76 21.25 8.88 7.24
CA ALA A 76 22.47 8.12 7.02
C ALA A 76 23.69 8.95 7.46
N PRO A 77 24.59 8.44 8.32
CA PRO A 77 25.73 9.21 8.78
C PRO A 77 26.59 9.66 7.60
N ARG A 78 26.91 10.97 7.55
CA ARG A 78 27.61 11.66 6.45
C ARG A 78 29.04 11.13 6.27
N GLY A 79 29.15 9.96 5.64
CA GLY A 79 30.38 9.20 5.43
C GLY A 79 30.17 7.84 4.77
N ALA A 80 29.01 7.20 4.96
CA ALA A 80 28.67 5.84 4.48
C ALA A 80 28.49 5.72 2.93
N GLY A 81 29.46 6.17 2.16
CA GLY A 81 29.46 6.17 0.70
C GLY A 81 30.71 6.74 0.04
N ARG A 82 31.60 7.42 0.78
CA ARG A 82 32.91 7.81 0.25
C ARG A 82 33.92 6.70 0.55
N LYS A 83 34.28 5.89 -0.45
CA LYS A 83 35.54 5.14 -0.40
C LYS A 83 36.65 6.16 -0.17
N ALA A 84 37.28 6.12 1.01
CA ALA A 84 38.39 6.98 1.35
C ALA A 84 39.67 6.48 0.66
N ALA A 85 39.79 6.78 -0.63
CA ALA A 85 41.04 6.53 -1.35
C ALA A 85 42.12 7.51 -0.86
N ALA A 86 43.07 6.96 -0.10
CA ALA A 86 44.40 7.47 0.20
C ALA A 86 44.56 8.97 0.57
N VAL A 87 44.83 9.21 1.85
CA VAL A 87 46.14 9.75 2.26
C VAL A 87 46.65 8.84 3.39
N ALA A 88 47.92 8.43 3.35
CA ALA A 88 48.57 7.68 4.43
C ALA A 88 48.95 8.64 5.60
N VAL A 89 49.44 8.23 6.76
CA VAL A 89 50.73 7.56 7.03
C VAL A 89 50.71 7.03 8.48
N GLU A 90 51.51 5.97 8.74
CA GLU A 90 51.81 5.36 10.06
C GLU A 90 50.63 4.67 10.80
N ALA A 91 50.78 3.46 11.37
CA ALA A 91 51.96 2.59 11.46
C ALA A 91 51.61 1.09 11.28
N GLN A 92 52.57 0.33 10.77
CA GLN A 92 52.61 -1.14 10.70
C GLN A 92 52.86 -1.71 12.13
N PRO A 93 52.51 -2.98 12.42
CA PRO A 93 53.33 -4.10 11.94
C PRO A 93 52.56 -5.34 11.45
N GLU A 94 53.10 -5.93 10.37
CA GLU A 94 53.01 -7.35 9.99
C GLU A 94 54.04 -8.17 10.82
N PRO A 95 53.91 -9.51 11.01
CA PRO A 95 53.84 -10.55 9.96
C PRO A 95 52.81 -11.68 10.25
N ASP A 96 52.61 -12.75 9.47
CA ASP A 96 53.11 -13.20 8.14
C ASP A 96 51.97 -14.05 7.47
N PRO A 97 52.03 -14.40 6.17
CA PRO A 97 50.92 -15.06 5.45
C PRO A 97 51.07 -16.59 5.30
N GLU A 98 49.95 -17.29 5.01
CA GLU A 98 49.95 -18.49 4.16
C GLU A 98 48.59 -18.67 3.43
N PRO A 99 48.52 -19.22 2.18
CA PRO A 99 47.32 -19.10 1.34
C PRO A 99 46.61 -20.42 0.97
N VAL A 100 45.28 -20.44 1.08
CA VAL A 100 44.33 -21.35 0.40
C VAL A 100 43.03 -20.57 0.15
N VAL A 101 42.51 -20.33 -1.05
CA VAL A 101 42.30 -21.18 -2.25
C VAL A 101 41.29 -22.30 -2.04
N VAL A 102 40.00 -21.94 -1.99
CA VAL A 102 38.91 -22.73 -2.58
C VAL A 102 37.80 -21.80 -3.09
N GLU A 103 37.55 -21.80 -4.41
CA GLU A 103 36.24 -21.45 -4.98
C GLU A 103 35.47 -22.74 -5.26
N PRO A 104 34.14 -22.74 -5.02
CA PRO A 104 33.21 -23.40 -5.93
C PRO A 104 32.16 -22.36 -6.37
N GLU A 105 32.27 -21.79 -7.56
CA GLU A 105 31.90 -22.40 -8.86
C GLU A 105 30.37 -22.51 -9.06
N PHE A 106 29.87 -21.77 -10.05
CA PHE A 106 28.49 -21.84 -10.52
C PHE A 106 28.23 -23.18 -11.21
N VAL A 107 27.19 -23.92 -10.79
CA VAL A 107 26.65 -25.05 -11.56
C VAL A 107 25.30 -24.66 -12.15
N LEU A 108 25.24 -24.45 -13.47
CA LEU A 108 24.05 -24.01 -14.19
C LEU A 108 23.94 -24.71 -15.56
N ASP A 109 23.40 -25.93 -15.54
CA ASP A 109 23.31 -26.85 -16.68
C ASP A 109 22.26 -27.94 -16.33
N THR A 110 21.34 -28.46 -17.16
CA THR A 110 20.71 -28.05 -18.45
C THR A 110 19.29 -28.68 -18.49
N PRO A 111 18.37 -28.34 -19.43
CA PRO A 111 16.93 -28.62 -19.29
C PRO A 111 16.46 -30.00 -19.77
N ARG A 112 15.31 -30.48 -19.26
CA ARG A 112 14.52 -31.57 -19.87
C ARG A 112 13.00 -31.37 -19.78
N VAL A 113 12.33 -31.62 -20.90
CA VAL A 113 10.89 -31.76 -21.18
C VAL A 113 10.74 -32.55 -22.49
N PRO A 114 9.58 -33.14 -22.87
CA PRO A 114 8.45 -33.64 -22.07
C PRO A 114 7.88 -35.02 -22.53
N ALA A 115 7.15 -35.74 -21.65
CA ALA A 115 6.14 -36.76 -21.99
C ALA A 115 5.19 -36.93 -20.78
N GLN A 116 3.85 -37.01 -20.82
CA GLN A 116 2.82 -37.65 -21.69
C GLN A 116 2.48 -39.13 -21.36
N ARG A 117 1.26 -39.35 -20.84
CA ARG A 117 0.45 -40.60 -20.80
C ARG A 117 1.01 -41.72 -19.88
N ARG A 118 0.20 -42.63 -19.28
CA ARG A 118 -1.20 -43.04 -19.57
C ARG A 118 -2.01 -43.43 -18.31
N GLU A 119 -3.32 -43.68 -18.50
CA GLU A 119 -4.33 -44.23 -17.57
C GLU A 119 -3.95 -45.59 -16.93
N GLU A 120 -4.62 -45.98 -15.82
CA GLU A 120 -5.57 -47.12 -15.74
C GLU A 120 -6.37 -47.13 -14.39
N PRO A 121 -7.49 -47.89 -14.23
CA PRO A 121 -8.62 -47.48 -13.35
C PRO A 121 -9.13 -48.56 -12.33
N ARG A 122 -10.48 -48.73 -12.19
CA ARG A 122 -11.30 -49.61 -11.30
C ARG A 122 -11.58 -49.01 -9.89
N VAL A 123 -12.71 -49.22 -9.19
CA VAL A 123 -13.90 -50.13 -9.23
C VAL A 123 -15.14 -49.25 -8.88
N GLU A 124 -16.27 -49.15 -9.60
CA GLU A 124 -17.37 -50.09 -9.95
C GLU A 124 -18.29 -50.58 -8.80
N GLN A 125 -19.53 -50.05 -8.75
CA GLN A 125 -20.86 -50.67 -8.40
C GLN A 125 -21.86 -49.56 -7.94
N GLU A 126 -23.00 -49.32 -8.61
CA GLU A 126 -24.32 -50.03 -8.60
C GLU A 126 -25.19 -49.69 -7.36
N GLN A 127 -26.52 -49.49 -7.41
CA GLN A 127 -27.58 -49.50 -8.46
C GLN A 127 -28.36 -48.14 -8.42
N GLU A 128 -29.00 -47.58 -9.47
CA GLU A 128 -30.21 -48.01 -10.24
C GLU A 128 -31.48 -48.14 -9.35
N LEU A 129 -32.68 -47.56 -9.62
CA LEU A 129 -33.51 -47.60 -10.84
C LEU A 129 -34.62 -46.50 -10.89
N ALA A 130 -35.02 -46.07 -12.10
CA ALA A 130 -36.27 -45.33 -12.50
C ALA A 130 -36.56 -43.91 -11.91
N GLU A 131 -37.35 -43.00 -12.53
CA GLU A 131 -37.46 -42.46 -13.92
C GLU A 131 -38.18 -41.07 -13.78
N VAL A 132 -39.02 -40.42 -14.60
CA VAL A 132 -39.76 -40.69 -15.87
C VAL A 132 -39.59 -39.50 -16.82
N LYS A 133 -39.25 -39.73 -18.09
CA LYS A 133 -39.11 -38.68 -19.13
C LYS A 133 -40.29 -38.65 -20.13
N PRO A 134 -40.80 -37.46 -20.49
CA PRO A 134 -41.14 -37.21 -21.90
C PRO A 134 -40.53 -35.92 -22.49
N ALA A 135 -40.34 -35.96 -23.81
CA ALA A 135 -39.81 -34.93 -24.70
C ALA A 135 -40.32 -33.49 -24.42
N ARG A 136 -39.50 -32.43 -24.61
CA ARG A 136 -39.03 -31.98 -25.94
C ARG A 136 -37.75 -31.13 -25.88
N ARG A 137 -36.85 -31.32 -26.86
CA ARG A 137 -35.91 -30.26 -27.28
C ARG A 137 -36.68 -29.23 -28.12
N PRO A 138 -36.29 -27.96 -28.04
CA PRO A 138 -35.78 -27.31 -29.26
C PRO A 138 -34.27 -27.11 -29.23
N VAL A 139 -33.73 -26.88 -30.44
CA VAL A 139 -32.30 -26.73 -30.75
C VAL A 139 -31.72 -25.46 -30.10
N LYS A 140 -30.40 -25.43 -29.91
CA LYS A 140 -29.63 -24.25 -29.47
C LYS A 140 -30.10 -22.98 -30.21
N ALA A 141 -30.73 -22.06 -29.49
CA ALA A 141 -30.85 -20.67 -29.94
C ALA A 141 -29.46 -20.02 -29.87
N ALA A 142 -28.67 -20.15 -30.94
CA ALA A 142 -27.42 -19.43 -31.10
C ALA A 142 -27.75 -17.93 -31.15
N LYS A 143 -27.63 -17.26 -30.00
CA LYS A 143 -28.04 -15.87 -29.81
C LYS A 143 -27.27 -15.00 -30.80
N VAL A 144 -27.98 -14.45 -31.79
CA VAL A 144 -27.40 -13.68 -32.90
C VAL A 144 -26.47 -12.63 -32.35
N VAL A 145 -25.18 -12.79 -32.65
CA VAL A 145 -24.15 -11.82 -32.27
C VAL A 145 -24.35 -10.60 -33.18
N LYS A 146 -25.18 -9.66 -32.73
CA LYS A 146 -25.13 -8.28 -33.25
C LYS A 146 -23.66 -7.84 -33.20
N PRO A 147 -23.13 -7.19 -34.25
CA PRO A 147 -21.74 -6.75 -34.25
C PRO A 147 -21.50 -5.91 -32.99
N LYS A 148 -20.56 -6.37 -32.15
CA LYS A 148 -20.31 -5.74 -30.87
C LYS A 148 -19.63 -4.40 -31.14
N GLY A 149 -20.41 -3.33 -31.09
CA GLY A 149 -19.89 -1.96 -31.07
C GLY A 149 -18.86 -1.77 -29.95
N PRO A 150 -18.08 -0.69 -29.99
CA PRO A 150 -17.01 -0.44 -29.01
C PRO A 150 -17.54 -0.68 -27.59
N ALA A 151 -16.85 -1.53 -26.85
CA ALA A 151 -17.36 -2.03 -25.57
C ALA A 151 -17.52 -0.85 -24.60
N GLY A 152 -18.77 -0.52 -24.29
CA GLY A 152 -19.13 0.65 -23.49
C GLY A 152 -18.40 0.67 -22.15
N LEU A 153 -17.88 1.84 -21.81
CA LEU A 153 -17.29 2.13 -20.50
C LEU A 153 -18.42 2.51 -19.55
N THR A 154 -18.58 1.73 -18.48
CA THR A 154 -19.40 2.09 -17.33
C THR A 154 -18.45 2.44 -16.19
N VAL A 155 -18.63 3.62 -15.58
CA VAL A 155 -17.97 3.97 -14.32
C VAL A 155 -19.07 4.11 -13.27
N THR A 156 -18.90 3.41 -12.16
CA THR A 156 -19.82 3.40 -11.03
C THR A 156 -19.11 4.01 -9.83
N LEU A 157 -19.62 5.15 -9.36
CA LEU A 157 -19.36 5.64 -8.01
C LEU A 157 -20.41 5.01 -7.08
N ALA A 158 -19.98 4.48 -5.94
CA ALA A 158 -20.84 3.91 -4.92
C ALA A 158 -20.40 4.38 -3.53
N TYR A 159 -21.35 4.43 -2.60
CA TYR A 159 -21.11 4.64 -1.17
C TYR A 159 -21.65 3.44 -0.41
N ALA A 160 -20.82 2.82 0.44
CA ALA A 160 -21.16 1.67 1.26
C ALA A 160 -20.23 1.62 2.48
N ASP A 161 -20.75 1.21 3.64
CA ASP A 161 -19.95 0.94 4.85
C ASP A 161 -19.06 2.12 5.34
N GLY A 162 -19.42 3.36 4.98
CA GLY A 162 -18.63 4.58 5.26
C GLY A 162 -17.56 4.91 4.22
N GLU A 163 -17.39 4.09 3.19
CA GLU A 163 -16.42 4.28 2.12
C GLU A 163 -17.08 4.66 0.78
N TRP A 164 -16.49 5.64 0.11
CA TRP A 164 -16.78 5.94 -1.30
C TRP A 164 -15.87 5.10 -2.19
N THR A 165 -16.43 4.38 -3.16
CA THR A 165 -15.67 3.52 -4.08
C THR A 165 -15.99 3.81 -5.54
N VAL A 166 -14.97 3.77 -6.39
CA VAL A 166 -15.08 3.92 -7.85
C VAL A 166 -14.68 2.62 -8.52
N ALA A 167 -15.58 2.08 -9.34
CA ALA A 167 -15.34 0.89 -10.16
C ALA A 167 -15.56 1.19 -11.64
N ALA A 168 -14.63 0.77 -12.49
CA ALA A 168 -14.73 0.91 -13.95
C ALA A 168 -14.90 -0.46 -14.63
N GLN A 169 -15.81 -0.54 -15.59
CA GLN A 169 -16.13 -1.76 -16.35
C GLN A 169 -16.18 -1.47 -17.84
N GLN A 170 -15.65 -2.36 -18.68
CA GLN A 170 -15.77 -2.30 -20.12
C GLN A 170 -16.64 -3.45 -20.65
N GLY A 171 -17.90 -3.14 -20.93
CA GLY A 171 -18.92 -4.07 -21.38
C GLY A 171 -19.31 -5.14 -20.34
N ALA A 172 -18.47 -6.17 -20.18
CA ALA A 172 -18.70 -7.30 -19.27
C ALA A 172 -17.44 -7.75 -18.51
N LYS A 173 -16.40 -6.90 -18.49
CA LYS A 173 -15.17 -7.09 -17.71
C LYS A 173 -14.97 -5.87 -16.83
N ALA A 174 -14.57 -6.06 -15.57
CA ALA A 174 -13.96 -4.98 -14.79
C ALA A 174 -12.63 -4.58 -15.44
N LEU A 175 -12.34 -3.27 -15.46
CA LEU A 175 -11.07 -2.71 -15.95
C LEU A 175 -9.99 -2.72 -14.85
N ALA A 176 -10.41 -2.52 -13.60
CA ALA A 176 -9.57 -2.52 -12.41
C ALA A 176 -10.33 -3.13 -11.21
N LYS A 177 -9.65 -3.29 -10.08
CA LYS A 177 -10.32 -3.44 -8.79
C LYS A 177 -11.08 -2.13 -8.45
N PRO A 178 -12.19 -2.16 -7.70
CA PRO A 178 -12.76 -0.95 -7.11
C PRO A 178 -11.68 -0.20 -6.30
N TYR A 179 -11.67 1.12 -6.40
CA TYR A 179 -10.73 1.99 -5.71
C TYR A 179 -11.48 2.87 -4.71
N VAL A 180 -11.02 2.87 -3.44
CA VAL A 180 -11.57 3.74 -2.39
C VAL A 180 -11.14 5.17 -2.66
N VAL A 181 -12.10 6.09 -2.70
CA VAL A 181 -11.88 7.53 -2.91
C VAL A 181 -12.31 8.32 -1.68
N LYS A 182 -11.73 9.51 -1.49
CA LYS A 182 -12.15 10.40 -0.39
C LYS A 182 -13.49 11.07 -0.74
N PRO A 183 -14.37 11.38 0.24
CA PRO A 183 -15.59 12.17 0.06
C PRO A 183 -15.45 13.41 -0.84
N ALA A 184 -14.40 14.20 -0.65
CA ALA A 184 -14.13 15.40 -1.45
C ALA A 184 -13.79 15.09 -2.92
N GLU A 185 -13.27 13.90 -3.22
CA GLU A 185 -12.98 13.46 -4.58
C GLU A 185 -14.22 12.89 -5.27
N ALA A 186 -15.09 12.19 -4.52
CA ALA A 186 -16.41 11.78 -5.00
C ALA A 186 -17.25 12.99 -5.45
N LEU A 187 -17.29 14.07 -4.65
CA LEU A 187 -17.93 15.33 -5.04
C LEU A 187 -17.33 15.93 -6.32
N ARG A 188 -16.00 15.96 -6.46
CA ARG A 188 -15.33 16.47 -7.67
C ARG A 188 -15.70 15.67 -8.92
N MET A 189 -15.74 14.34 -8.81
CA MET A 189 -16.13 13.47 -9.93
C MET A 189 -17.60 13.68 -10.34
N VAL A 190 -18.50 13.91 -9.38
CA VAL A 190 -19.93 14.18 -9.67
C VAL A 190 -20.13 15.59 -10.23
N ALA A 191 -19.43 16.60 -9.72
CA ALA A 191 -19.46 17.96 -10.24
C ALA A 191 -18.93 18.07 -11.68
N LEU A 192 -18.02 17.19 -12.10
CA LEU A 192 -17.57 17.10 -13.50
C LEU A 192 -18.56 16.39 -14.44
N VAL A 193 -19.68 15.89 -13.92
CA VAL A 193 -20.70 15.14 -14.67
C VAL A 193 -22.04 15.91 -14.75
N ASP A 194 -22.19 17.01 -14.01
CA ASP A 194 -23.34 17.95 -14.08
C ASP A 194 -24.73 17.29 -13.97
N VAL A 195 -24.87 16.23 -13.15
CA VAL A 195 -26.16 15.58 -12.87
C VAL A 195 -26.66 15.99 -11.47
N PRO A 196 -27.60 16.97 -11.36
CA PRO A 196 -27.94 17.59 -10.08
C PRO A 196 -28.54 16.61 -9.07
N GLY A 197 -29.40 15.68 -9.49
CA GLY A 197 -29.98 14.67 -8.59
C GLY A 197 -28.98 13.65 -8.04
N VAL A 198 -27.77 13.53 -8.62
CA VAL A 198 -26.67 12.75 -8.02
C VAL A 198 -25.87 13.63 -7.07
N GLN A 199 -25.63 14.90 -7.43
CA GLN A 199 -24.98 15.86 -6.54
C GLN A 199 -25.75 16.04 -5.23
N GLU A 200 -27.06 16.29 -5.29
CA GLU A 200 -27.92 16.42 -4.10
C GLU A 200 -27.85 15.19 -3.18
N ALA A 201 -27.81 13.98 -3.76
CA ALA A 201 -27.71 12.74 -3.00
C ALA A 201 -26.34 12.57 -2.33
N VAL A 202 -25.24 12.93 -3.02
CA VAL A 202 -23.89 12.93 -2.43
C VAL A 202 -23.79 13.99 -1.32
N GLU A 203 -24.27 15.21 -1.55
CA GLU A 203 -24.26 16.28 -0.54
C GLU A 203 -25.08 15.91 0.70
N GLN A 204 -26.22 15.22 0.55
CA GLN A 204 -27.01 14.71 1.68
C GLN A 204 -26.26 13.65 2.49
N ILE A 205 -25.57 12.70 1.85
CA ILE A 205 -24.74 11.70 2.54
C ILE A 205 -23.63 12.39 3.33
N LEU A 206 -22.90 13.33 2.71
CA LEU A 206 -21.78 14.01 3.36
C LEU A 206 -22.22 15.00 4.46
N ALA A 207 -23.44 15.55 4.37
CA ALA A 207 -24.04 16.31 5.45
C ALA A 207 -24.40 15.43 6.65
N ALA A 208 -24.89 14.19 6.41
CA ALA A 208 -25.17 13.22 7.46
C ALA A 208 -23.87 12.74 8.15
N GLU A 209 -22.87 12.29 7.37
CA GLU A 209 -21.56 11.89 7.91
C GLU A 209 -20.92 13.01 8.76
N ARG A 210 -21.00 14.26 8.30
CA ARG A 210 -20.50 15.42 9.06
C ARG A 210 -21.28 15.62 10.36
N ALA A 211 -22.61 15.58 10.32
CA ALA A 211 -23.44 15.78 11.50
C ALA A 211 -23.19 14.68 12.56
N GLU A 212 -22.93 13.43 12.15
CA GLU A 212 -22.56 12.35 13.05
C GLU A 212 -21.16 12.55 13.65
N ALA A 213 -20.18 12.98 12.86
CA ALA A 213 -18.83 13.29 13.35
C ALA A 213 -18.80 14.50 14.30
N GLU A 214 -19.60 15.53 14.03
CA GLU A 214 -19.77 16.71 14.88
C GLU A 214 -20.43 16.34 16.21
N GLN A 215 -21.50 15.53 16.21
CA GLN A 215 -22.14 15.00 17.42
C GLN A 215 -21.18 14.14 18.26
N GLN A 216 -20.34 13.30 17.63
CA GLN A 216 -19.32 12.52 18.33
C GLN A 216 -18.27 13.44 18.99
N ALA A 217 -17.83 14.49 18.30
CA ALA A 217 -16.90 15.48 18.85
C ALA A 217 -17.52 16.30 20.00
N GLU A 218 -18.81 16.64 19.94
CA GLU A 218 -19.53 17.29 21.04
C GLU A 218 -19.69 16.37 22.26
N LYS A 219 -20.05 15.10 22.04
CA LYS A 219 -20.14 14.09 23.11
C LYS A 219 -18.81 13.90 23.84
N LEU A 220 -17.70 13.79 23.11
CA LEU A 220 -16.36 13.67 23.70
C LEU A 220 -15.95 14.94 24.47
N ARG A 221 -16.33 16.14 24.01
CA ARG A 221 -16.10 17.40 24.75
C ARG A 221 -16.91 17.44 26.05
N ALA A 222 -18.14 16.96 26.04
CA ALA A 222 -18.98 16.89 27.25
C ALA A 222 -18.41 15.88 28.27
N GLU A 223 -17.97 14.70 27.82
CA GLU A 223 -17.33 13.69 28.67
C GLU A 223 -16.01 14.20 29.29
N LEU A 224 -15.19 14.93 28.52
CA LEU A 224 -14.01 15.60 29.05
C LEU A 224 -14.36 16.68 30.08
N ALA A 225 -15.37 17.51 29.82
CA ALA A 225 -15.81 18.56 30.75
C ALA A 225 -16.34 17.99 32.09
N GLU A 226 -17.03 16.84 32.09
CA GLU A 226 -17.45 16.16 33.32
C GLU A 226 -16.24 15.63 34.12
N ILE A 227 -15.25 15.04 33.43
CA ILE A 227 -14.01 14.56 34.03
C ILE A 227 -13.18 15.73 34.61
N GLU A 228 -13.07 16.84 33.89
CA GLU A 228 -12.36 18.04 34.34
C GLU A 228 -13.04 18.70 35.55
N ALA A 229 -14.39 18.78 35.57
CA ALA A 229 -15.15 19.26 36.72
C ALA A 229 -14.93 18.37 37.95
N ARG A 230 -15.00 17.05 37.80
CA ARG A 230 -14.74 16.08 38.87
C ARG A 230 -13.29 16.13 39.38
N LEU A 231 -12.33 16.43 38.51
CA LEU A 231 -10.93 16.67 38.90
C LEU A 231 -10.72 18.03 39.58
N ALA A 232 -11.57 19.02 39.32
CA ALA A 232 -11.59 20.29 40.07
C ALA A 232 -12.16 20.08 41.49
N GLU A 233 -13.30 19.42 41.63
CA GLU A 233 -13.87 19.05 42.95
C GLU A 233 -12.87 18.29 43.82
N LEU A 234 -12.19 17.28 43.24
CA LEU A 234 -11.15 16.51 43.94
C LEU A 234 -9.88 17.33 44.27
N ARG A 235 -9.64 18.46 43.61
CA ARG A 235 -8.54 19.39 43.90
C ARG A 235 -8.93 20.43 44.95
N GLU A 236 -10.21 20.79 45.05
CA GLU A 236 -10.71 21.70 46.10
C GLU A 236 -10.90 21.00 47.46
N ALA A 237 -11.01 19.67 47.45
CA ALA A 237 -11.19 18.84 48.64
C ALA A 237 -9.89 18.29 49.29
N GLY A 238 -8.69 18.70 48.84
CA GLY A 238 -7.39 18.17 49.27
C GLY A 238 -6.37 19.23 49.66
#